data_AF-A0A257GW38-F1
#
_entry.id   AF-A0A257GW38-F1
#
_cell.length_a   1.000
_cell.length_b   1.000
_cell.length_c   1.000
_cell.angle_alpha   90.00
_cell.angle_beta   90.00
_cell.angle_gamma   90.00
#
_symmetry.space_group_name_H-M   'P 1'
#
loop_
_entity.id
_entity.type
_entity.pdbx_description
1 polymer ?
#
loop_
_entity_poly.entity_id
_entity_poly.type
_entity_poly.pdbx_seq_one_letter_code
_entity_poly.pdbx_strand_id
1 'polypeptide(L)'
;AAAHGDINLLTILPAATEPGLQVLGKDQAWHDVPCDFGLLIVNIGDMLQEASGHYYPSTVHRVLNPTGEGATKSRISLPLFLHPRREVVLSERYTVEEYFNERMEELRGKR
;
A
#
# COMPACT_ATOMS: atom_id res chain seq x y z
N ALA A 1 5.86 -9.59 4.04
CA ALA A 1 4.73 -9.42 3.10
C ALA A 1 5.28 -9.32 1.68
N ALA A 2 4.65 -9.98 0.70
CA ALA A 2 5.07 -9.93 -0.69
C ALA A 2 4.90 -8.52 -1.29
N ALA A 3 5.52 -8.27 -2.45
CA ALA A 3 5.38 -7.01 -3.17
C ALA A 3 3.94 -6.82 -3.67
N HIS A 4 3.32 -5.68 -3.33
CA HIS A 4 1.96 -5.35 -3.74
C HIS A 4 1.73 -3.82 -3.74
N GLY A 5 0.66 -3.40 -4.41
CA GLY A 5 0.06 -2.08 -4.26
C GLY A 5 -1.19 -2.17 -3.38
N ASP A 6 -1.59 -1.05 -2.81
CA ASP A 6 -2.78 -0.91 -1.97
C ASP A 6 -3.98 -0.51 -2.83
N ILE A 7 -5.11 -1.19 -2.71
CA ILE A 7 -6.30 -0.90 -3.53
C ILE A 7 -6.99 0.42 -3.18
N ASN A 8 -6.83 0.89 -1.95
CA ASN A 8 -7.54 2.04 -1.37
C ASN A 8 -7.04 3.40 -1.89
N LEU A 9 -7.52 4.50 -1.30
CA LEU A 9 -7.11 5.85 -1.70
C LEU A 9 -5.73 6.22 -1.14
N LEU A 10 -5.60 6.09 0.18
CA LEU A 10 -4.39 6.40 0.94
C LEU A 10 -4.22 5.38 2.06
N THR A 11 -2.98 5.02 2.35
CA THR A 11 -2.64 4.26 3.55
C THR A 11 -1.75 5.11 4.43
N ILE A 12 -2.05 5.11 5.73
CA ILE A 12 -1.27 5.80 6.76
C ILE A 12 -0.75 4.76 7.73
N LEU A 13 0.56 4.76 7.95
CA LEU A 13 1.24 3.78 8.78
C LEU A 13 2.19 4.49 9.74
N PRO A 14 1.93 4.46 11.06
CA PRO A 14 2.97 4.76 12.04
C PRO A 14 4.15 3.83 11.87
N ALA A 15 5.36 4.37 12.04
CA ALA A 15 6.59 3.58 11.99
C ALA A 15 6.46 2.29 12.81
N ALA A 16 6.78 1.17 12.18
CA ALA A 16 6.74 -0.14 12.83
C ALA A 16 7.82 -0.24 13.92
N THR A 17 7.64 -1.17 14.84
CA THR A 17 8.63 -1.40 15.93
C THR A 17 9.97 -1.95 15.43
N GLU A 18 10.04 -2.45 14.20
CA GLU A 18 11.23 -3.05 13.59
C GLU A 18 11.29 -2.72 12.07
N PRO A 19 12.49 -2.60 11.49
CA PRO A 19 12.70 -2.26 10.07
C PRO A 19 12.21 -3.37 9.13
N GLY A 20 12.23 -3.08 7.83
CA GLY A 20 11.98 -4.06 6.76
C GLY A 20 10.93 -3.66 5.73
N LEU A 21 10.24 -2.53 5.93
CA LEU A 21 9.38 -1.95 4.89
C LEU A 21 10.26 -1.38 3.77
N GLN A 22 9.97 -1.77 2.53
CA GLN A 22 10.63 -1.23 1.34
C GLN A 22 9.59 -0.77 0.32
N VAL A 23 9.91 0.28 -0.42
CA VAL A 23 9.13 0.79 -1.55
C VAL A 23 9.90 0.62 -2.86
N LEU A 24 9.18 0.34 -3.94
CA LEU A 24 9.76 0.28 -5.28
C LEU A 24 9.82 1.71 -5.85
N GLY A 25 11.03 2.20 -6.07
CA GLY A 25 11.27 3.51 -6.67
C GLY A 25 11.00 3.52 -8.18
N LYS A 26 10.95 4.73 -8.75
CA LYS A 26 10.82 4.92 -10.21
C LYS A 26 12.01 4.34 -11.00
N ASP A 27 13.15 4.22 -10.34
CA ASP A 27 14.37 3.58 -10.82
C ASP A 27 14.31 2.04 -10.84
N GLN A 28 13.16 1.45 -10.48
CA GLN A 28 12.99 0.00 -10.31
C GLN A 28 13.87 -0.61 -9.22
N ALA A 29 14.37 0.22 -8.28
CA ALA A 29 15.11 -0.24 -7.11
C ALA A 29 14.22 -0.25 -5.86
N TRP A 30 14.54 -1.14 -4.93
CA TRP A 30 13.89 -1.19 -3.62
C TRP A 30 14.61 -0.25 -2.64
N HIS A 31 13.86 0.64 -2.02
CA HIS A 31 14.36 1.63 -1.06
C HIS A 31 13.79 1.33 0.32
N ASP A 32 14.66 1.28 1.33
CA ASP A 32 14.24 1.10 2.72
C ASP A 32 13.49 2.34 3.21
N VAL A 33 12.36 2.11 3.88
CA VAL A 33 11.59 3.17 4.52
C VAL A 33 12.07 3.32 5.96
N PRO A 34 12.44 4.53 6.40
CA PRO A 34 12.80 4.78 7.80
C PRO A 34 11.67 4.36 8.75
N CYS A 35 12.05 3.73 9.86
CA CYS A 35 11.12 3.26 10.89
C CYS A 35 11.36 3.94 12.25
N ASP A 36 11.92 5.15 12.24
CA ASP A 36 12.14 5.92 13.47
C ASP A 36 10.82 6.24 14.16
N PHE A 37 10.82 6.15 15.48
CA PHE A 37 9.64 6.44 16.28
C PHE A 37 9.16 7.88 16.07
N GLY A 38 7.85 8.07 15.93
CA GLY A 38 7.24 9.36 15.65
C GLY A 38 7.08 9.68 14.15
N LEU A 39 7.63 8.86 13.25
CA LEU A 39 7.36 8.99 11.82
C LEU A 39 6.01 8.38 11.44
N LEU A 40 5.35 9.04 10.48
CA LEU A 40 4.18 8.53 9.77
C LEU A 40 4.53 8.35 8.31
N ILE A 41 4.30 7.15 7.81
CA ILE A 41 4.44 6.80 6.40
C ILE A 41 3.06 6.97 5.77
N VAL A 42 3.02 7.68 4.63
CA VAL A 42 1.80 7.89 3.86
C VAL A 42 2.07 7.41 2.44
N ASN A 43 1.28 6.45 1.96
CA ASN A 43 1.39 5.93 0.60
C ASN A 43 0.09 6.08 -0.18
N ILE A 44 0.26 6.24 -1.48
CA ILE A 44 -0.81 6.34 -2.46
C ILE A 44 -1.28 4.94 -2.84
N GLY A 45 -2.59 4.74 -2.89
CA GLY A 45 -3.18 3.51 -3.41
C GLY A 45 -3.82 3.68 -4.80
N ASP A 46 -4.30 2.56 -5.32
CA ASP A 46 -4.80 2.41 -6.69
C ASP A 46 -5.99 3.34 -6.98
N MET A 47 -6.90 3.55 -6.01
CA MET A 47 -8.05 4.45 -6.20
C MET A 47 -7.63 5.91 -6.43
N LEU A 48 -6.58 6.40 -5.74
CA LEU A 48 -6.10 7.77 -5.98
C LEU A 48 -5.32 7.86 -7.30
N GLN A 49 -4.63 6.79 -7.69
CA GLN A 49 -4.01 6.71 -9.00
C GLN A 49 -5.06 6.84 -10.11
N GLU A 50 -6.17 6.10 -10.03
CA GLU A 50 -7.29 6.21 -10.98
C GLU A 50 -7.90 7.61 -10.94
N ALA A 51 -8.24 8.12 -9.74
CA ALA A 51 -8.92 9.40 -9.60
C ALA A 51 -8.09 10.61 -10.04
N SER A 52 -6.76 10.48 -10.04
CA SER A 52 -5.85 11.54 -10.45
C SER A 52 -5.39 11.42 -11.91
N GLY A 53 -5.97 10.50 -12.70
CA GLY A 53 -5.52 10.25 -14.07
C GLY A 53 -4.04 9.84 -14.13
N HIS A 54 -3.61 9.01 -13.16
CA HIS A 54 -2.23 8.55 -12.97
C HIS A 54 -1.20 9.63 -12.61
N TYR A 55 -1.62 10.83 -12.18
CA TYR A 55 -0.68 11.84 -11.68
C TYR A 55 0.03 11.38 -10.40
N TYR A 56 -0.70 10.73 -9.48
CA TYR A 56 -0.14 10.12 -8.28
C TYR A 56 -0.05 8.59 -8.44
N PRO A 57 1.15 8.02 -8.64
CA PRO A 57 1.30 6.59 -8.83
C PRO A 57 1.06 5.81 -7.53
N SER A 58 0.36 4.69 -7.62
CA SER A 58 0.18 3.74 -6.53
C SER A 58 1.53 3.15 -6.13
N THR A 59 1.84 3.18 -4.84
CA THR A 59 3.17 2.81 -4.35
C THR A 59 3.26 1.30 -4.14
N VAL A 60 4.07 0.64 -4.97
CA VAL A 60 4.40 -0.77 -4.76
C VAL A 60 5.37 -0.89 -3.59
N HIS A 61 5.03 -1.73 -2.63
CA HIS A 61 5.81 -1.90 -1.42
C HIS A 61 5.86 -3.37 -0.97
N ARG A 62 6.84 -3.72 -0.15
CA ARG A 62 7.01 -5.06 0.43
C ARG A 62 7.55 -4.94 1.85
N VAL A 63 7.43 -6.03 2.60
CA VAL A 63 8.06 -6.12 3.93
C VAL A 63 8.96 -7.35 3.95
N LEU A 64 10.26 -7.11 4.13
CA LEU A 64 11.26 -8.16 4.33
C LEU A 64 11.11 -8.78 5.72
N ASN A 65 11.35 -10.07 5.82
CA ASN A 65 11.44 -10.73 7.12
C ASN A 65 12.80 -10.41 7.74
N PRO A 66 12.86 -10.03 9.03
CA PRO A 66 14.13 -9.81 9.70
C PRO A 66 14.92 -11.13 9.78
N THR A 67 16.24 -11.02 9.72
CA THR A 67 17.18 -12.15 9.86
C THR A 67 17.99 -12.01 11.15
N GLY A 68 18.68 -13.09 11.55
CA GLY A 68 19.50 -13.09 12.77
C GLY A 68 18.68 -12.84 14.03
N GLU A 69 19.21 -12.00 14.93
CA GLU A 69 18.54 -11.66 16.20
C GLU A 69 17.18 -10.98 16.02
N GLY A 70 16.95 -10.30 14.89
CA GLY A 70 15.65 -9.68 14.60
C GLY A 70 14.53 -10.69 14.36
N ALA A 71 14.86 -11.94 14.00
CA ALA A 71 13.87 -12.97 13.73
C ALA A 71 13.14 -13.47 14.98
N THR A 72 13.70 -13.23 16.19
CA THR A 72 13.09 -13.63 17.46
C THR A 72 12.23 -12.51 18.07
N LYS A 73 12.21 -11.32 17.47
CA LYS A 73 11.44 -10.17 17.95
C LYS A 73 10.08 -10.10 17.28
N SER A 74 9.07 -9.73 18.07
CA SER A 74 7.75 -9.41 17.52
C SER A 74 7.77 -8.05 16.82
N ARG A 75 7.10 -7.97 15.66
CA ARG A 75 6.89 -6.73 14.92
C ARG A 75 5.40 -6.40 14.91
N ILE A 76 5.04 -5.22 15.39
CA ILE A 76 3.68 -4.70 15.34
C ILE A 76 3.62 -3.49 14.41
N SER A 77 2.57 -3.45 13.58
CA SER A 77 2.27 -2.35 12.67
C SER A 77 0.78 -2.06 12.71
N LEU A 78 0.40 -0.79 12.59
CA LEU A 78 -0.97 -0.32 12.68
C LEU A 78 -1.36 0.43 11.39
N PRO A 79 -1.49 -0.26 10.24
CA PRO A 79 -1.88 0.40 9.00
C PRO A 79 -3.33 0.85 9.05
N LEU A 80 -3.57 2.10 8.67
CA LEU A 80 -4.89 2.67 8.45
C LEU A 80 -5.13 2.81 6.93
N PHE A 81 -6.04 2.00 6.41
CA PHE A 81 -6.43 2.02 5.00
C PHE A 81 -7.65 2.92 4.80
N LEU A 82 -7.44 4.11 4.23
CA LEU A 82 -8.50 5.07 3.96
C LEU A 82 -9.22 4.71 2.65
N HIS A 83 -10.45 4.20 2.79
CA HIS A 83 -11.35 3.94 1.67
C HIS A 83 -12.36 5.07 1.53
N PRO A 84 -12.56 5.62 0.33
CA PRO A 84 -13.69 6.50 0.08
C PRO A 84 -15.00 5.71 0.18
N ARG A 85 -16.13 6.43 0.22
CA ARG A 85 -17.45 5.80 0.14
C ARG A 85 -17.64 5.14 -1.23
N ARG A 86 -18.49 4.12 -1.29
CA ARG A 86 -18.68 3.28 -2.48
C ARG A 86 -19.21 4.05 -3.69
N GLU A 87 -20.05 5.04 -3.44
CA GLU A 87 -20.68 5.91 -4.43
C GLU A 87 -19.76 6.99 -5.00
N VAL A 88 -18.54 7.14 -4.48
CA VAL A 88 -17.60 8.14 -5.00
C VAL A 88 -17.16 7.75 -6.42
N VAL A 89 -17.32 8.68 -7.36
CA VAL A 89 -16.80 8.56 -8.72
C VAL A 89 -15.30 8.82 -8.69
N LEU A 90 -14.50 7.85 -9.14
CA LEU A 90 -13.05 7.97 -9.28
C LEU A 90 -12.72 8.59 -10.63
N SER A 91 -13.30 8.07 -11.71
CA SER A 91 -13.06 8.53 -13.08
C SER A 91 -14.32 8.37 -13.93
N GLU A 92 -14.26 8.74 -15.21
CA GLU A 92 -15.36 8.47 -16.16
C GLU A 92 -15.68 6.97 -16.31
N ARG A 93 -14.78 6.09 -15.86
CA ARG A 93 -14.89 4.64 -15.98
C ARG A 93 -15.42 3.96 -14.73
N TYR A 94 -15.19 4.54 -13.55
CA TYR A 94 -15.37 3.83 -12.29
C TYR A 94 -15.90 4.72 -11.16
N THR A 95 -16.84 4.17 -10.41
CA THR A 95 -17.03 4.42 -8.98
C THR A 95 -16.09 3.55 -8.13
N VAL A 96 -15.95 3.87 -6.84
CA VAL A 96 -15.20 3.07 -5.87
C VAL A 96 -15.73 1.64 -5.79
N GLU A 97 -17.05 1.44 -5.79
CA GLU A 97 -17.64 0.11 -5.75
C GLU A 97 -17.29 -0.73 -6.99
N GLU A 98 -17.43 -0.15 -8.18
CA GLU A 98 -17.09 -0.82 -9.45
C GLU A 98 -15.60 -1.20 -9.49
N TYR A 99 -14.71 -0.25 -9.16
CA TYR A 99 -13.28 -0.49 -9.12
C TYR A 99 -12.90 -1.59 -8.13
N PHE A 100 -13.47 -1.52 -6.92
CA PHE A 100 -13.20 -2.52 -5.88
C PHE A 100 -13.66 -3.92 -6.32
N ASN A 101 -14.87 -4.03 -6.88
CA ASN A 101 -15.41 -5.31 -7.32
C ASN A 101 -14.55 -5.92 -8.45
N GLU A 102 -14.20 -5.12 -9.46
CA GLU A 102 -13.34 -5.56 -10.57
C GLU A 102 -11.98 -6.08 -10.05
N ARG A 103 -11.31 -5.31 -9.19
CA ARG A 103 -10.02 -5.74 -8.61
C ARG A 103 -10.15 -6.97 -7.72
N MET A 104 -11.24 -7.11 -6.97
CA MET A 104 -11.47 -8.30 -6.17
C MET A 104 -11.73 -9.53 -7.04
N GLU A 105 -12.37 -9.38 -8.20
CA GLU A 105 -12.52 -10.46 -9.18
C GLU A 105 -11.18 -10.86 -9.78
N GLU A 106 -10.34 -9.89 -10.16
CA GLU A 106 -8.99 -10.15 -10.65
C GLU A 106 -8.13 -10.89 -9.61
N LEU A 107 -8.20 -10.48 -8.34
CA LEU A 107 -7.48 -11.14 -7.24
C LEU A 107 -8.05 -12.53 -6.91
N ARG A 108 -9.35 -12.75 -7.14
CA ARG A 108 -10.00 -14.07 -7.00
C ARG A 108 -9.72 -14.99 -8.20
N GLY A 109 -9.18 -14.48 -9.30
CA GLY A 109 -9.10 -15.14 -10.60
C GLY A 109 -7.69 -15.46 -11.12
N LYS A 110 -7.11 -16.56 -10.62
CA LYS A 110 -6.38 -17.62 -11.36
C LYS A 110 -6.24 -18.83 -10.40
N ARG A 111 -7.25 -19.70 -10.38
CA ARG A 111 -7.08 -21.10 -9.94
C ARG A 111 -6.68 -21.94 -11.15
#